data_AF-A0A1G3U7L5-F1
#
_entry.id   AF-A0A1G3U7L5-F1
#
_cell.length_a   1.000
_cell.length_b   1.000
_cell.length_c   1.000
_cell.angle_alpha   90.00
_cell.angle_beta   90.00
_cell.angle_gamma   90.00
#
_symmetry.space_group_name_H-M   'P 1'
#
loop_
_entity.id
_entity.type
_entity.pdbx_description
1 polymer ?
#
loop_
_entity_poly.entity_id
_entity_poly.type
_entity_poly.pdbx_seq_one_letter_code
_entity_poly.pdbx_strand_id
1 'polypeptide(L)'
;MGWLNFFEPKMKLKHSFGRGINADLSENEEEEFNKSYEAFEAKDILKGYEYFFKSLENYSNGTSNKNIITTHEADRLNFEIFQGSAKISGTITKENLYAEAILTKKSSANVALKRLILERNYQLTYAYYFSDDEYIKLKLFLDNITMNPQKVFFPLREIALNADFDKEYTKSEFLDIPIEDTEHLSAMNESELQLKYNFLHRWINESTAKISTLPSNDNAAMQSFILLYLIFKIDYLLVPKYGIFQKSSKKVQEYFSDENATVEAKNEELRVYINKLKEMDFEEFKTNFYNAKYTFNPLEKTSQEEIEVFITESLAKIRWYKNNRYNQVIPTIYNYVALYILYNYGLHVVLKNLLHTLVEIQDPDFFTSLGYTPLYN
;
A
#
# COMPACT_ATOMS: atom_id res chain seq x y z
N MET A 1 -3.91 37.80 7.82
CA MET A 1 -3.37 36.76 6.93
C MET A 1 -3.73 37.14 5.51
N GLY A 2 -2.76 37.30 4.62
CA GLY A 2 -3.01 37.70 3.23
C GLY A 2 -3.65 36.55 2.45
N TRP A 3 -4.64 36.87 1.61
CA TRP A 3 -5.35 35.94 0.71
C TRP A 3 -4.42 35.08 -0.16
N LEU A 4 -3.21 35.58 -0.45
CA LEU A 4 -2.19 34.90 -1.24
C LEU A 4 -1.49 33.73 -0.52
N ASN A 5 -1.53 33.68 0.82
CA ASN A 5 -0.93 32.59 1.60
C ASN A 5 -1.75 31.28 1.58
N PHE A 6 -2.88 31.26 0.86
CA PHE A 6 -3.72 30.07 0.68
C PHE A 6 -3.19 29.15 -0.43
N PHE A 7 -2.42 29.70 -1.37
CA PHE A 7 -1.91 28.97 -2.54
C PHE A 7 -0.44 28.56 -2.45
N GLU A 8 0.26 28.96 -1.38
CA GLU A 8 1.55 28.35 -1.06
C GLU A 8 1.30 26.99 -0.39
N PRO A 9 1.80 25.86 -0.94
CA PRO A 9 1.74 24.58 -0.26
C PRO A 9 2.63 24.68 0.99
N LYS A 10 2.03 25.04 2.13
CA LYS A 10 2.76 25.29 3.37
C LYS A 10 3.32 24.03 4.02
N MET A 11 2.90 22.85 3.59
CA MET A 11 3.29 21.60 4.24
C MET A 11 3.89 20.62 3.26
N LYS A 12 5.18 20.35 3.45
CA LYS A 12 5.87 19.22 2.84
C LYS A 12 5.56 17.98 3.66
N LEU A 13 5.00 16.95 3.03
CA LEU A 13 4.75 15.66 3.68
C LEU A 13 6.09 15.03 4.09
N LYS A 14 6.22 14.72 5.38
CA LYS A 14 7.41 14.07 5.95
C LYS A 14 7.24 12.56 6.10
N HIS A 15 5.98 12.11 6.10
CA HIS A 15 5.58 10.73 6.32
C HIS A 15 4.81 10.20 5.11
N SER A 16 4.93 8.90 4.89
CA SER A 16 4.15 8.16 3.90
C SER A 16 2.79 7.79 4.49
N PHE A 17 1.70 8.09 3.79
CA PHE A 17 0.32 7.78 4.20
C PHE A 17 -0.39 6.90 3.16
N GLY A 18 -1.08 5.86 3.62
CA GLY A 18 -1.67 4.85 2.74
C GLY A 18 -0.64 4.00 1.98
N ARG A 19 -1.14 3.14 1.09
CA ARG A 19 -0.37 2.08 0.41
C ARG A 19 0.19 2.43 -0.96
N GLY A 20 -0.10 3.63 -1.46
CA GLY A 20 0.43 4.11 -2.73
C GLY A 20 1.86 4.64 -2.62
N ILE A 21 2.43 4.99 -3.77
CA ILE A 21 3.67 5.77 -3.82
C ILE A 21 3.38 7.15 -3.22
N ASN A 22 4.09 7.49 -2.14
CA ASN A 22 4.04 8.79 -1.47
C ASN A 22 5.31 9.57 -1.77
N ALA A 23 5.62 9.65 -3.06
CA ALA A 23 6.76 10.33 -3.61
C ALA A 23 6.33 10.99 -4.93
N ASP A 24 7.04 12.05 -5.28
CA ASP A 24 6.85 12.73 -6.55
C ASP A 24 7.42 11.85 -7.67
N LEU A 25 6.71 11.80 -8.80
CA LEU A 25 7.23 11.19 -10.02
C LEU A 25 8.34 12.09 -10.59
N SER A 26 9.21 11.52 -11.42
CA SER A 26 10.22 12.29 -12.15
C SER A 26 9.56 13.42 -12.95
N GLU A 27 10.10 14.65 -12.88
CA GLU A 27 9.61 15.77 -13.70
C GLU A 27 9.65 15.46 -15.19
N ASN A 28 10.60 14.60 -15.60
CA ASN A 28 10.80 14.17 -16.98
C ASN A 28 10.29 12.73 -17.23
N GLU A 29 9.39 12.19 -16.39
CA GLU A 29 8.87 10.82 -16.53
C GLU A 29 8.41 10.51 -17.95
N GLU A 30 7.52 11.34 -18.52
CA GLU A 30 6.97 11.14 -19.86
C GLU A 30 8.05 11.21 -20.94
N GLU A 31 9.01 12.14 -20.80
CA GLU A 31 10.12 12.29 -21.73
C GLU A 31 11.05 11.07 -21.70
N GLU A 32 11.43 10.60 -20.51
CA GLU A 32 12.27 9.41 -20.33
C GLU A 32 11.55 8.14 -20.82
N PHE A 33 10.25 8.04 -20.59
CA PHE A 33 9.44 6.94 -21.09
C PHE A 33 9.37 6.94 -22.63
N ASN A 34 9.23 8.11 -23.27
CA ASN A 34 9.25 8.24 -24.72
C ASN A 34 10.64 7.94 -25.31
N LYS A 35 11.72 8.42 -24.69
CA LYS A 35 13.10 8.06 -25.08
C LYS A 35 13.36 6.56 -25.00
N SER A 36 12.75 5.90 -24.01
CA SER A 36 12.82 4.45 -23.89
C SER A 36 12.19 3.75 -25.11
N TYR A 37 11.01 4.19 -25.56
CA TYR A 37 10.38 3.69 -26.78
C TYR A 37 11.28 3.85 -28.00
N GLU A 38 11.81 5.05 -28.22
CA GLU A 38 12.70 5.35 -29.36
C GLU A 38 13.95 4.45 -29.36
N ALA A 39 14.55 4.23 -28.18
CA ALA A 39 15.71 3.36 -28.04
C ALA A 39 15.39 1.88 -28.34
N PHE A 40 14.24 1.37 -27.89
CA PHE A 40 13.81 0.01 -28.22
C PHE A 40 13.53 -0.15 -29.72
N GLU A 41 12.90 0.84 -30.38
CA GLU A 41 12.68 0.83 -31.83
C GLU A 41 14.01 0.85 -32.61
N ALA A 42 15.00 1.59 -32.12
CA ALA A 42 16.36 1.62 -32.66
C ALA A 42 17.18 0.36 -32.34
N LYS A 43 16.62 -0.61 -31.61
CA LYS A 43 17.29 -1.83 -31.11
C LYS A 43 18.46 -1.56 -30.16
N ASP A 44 18.51 -0.37 -29.54
CA ASP A 44 19.45 -0.04 -28.47
C ASP A 44 18.84 -0.48 -27.13
N ILE A 45 18.80 -1.80 -26.92
CA ILE A 45 18.09 -2.44 -25.82
C ILE A 45 18.53 -1.92 -24.45
N LEU A 46 19.84 -1.84 -24.20
CA LEU A 46 20.35 -1.43 -22.90
C LEU A 46 19.94 0.02 -22.57
N LYS A 47 20.05 0.94 -23.52
CA LYS A 47 19.57 2.31 -23.32
C LYS A 47 18.06 2.40 -23.16
N GLY A 48 17.31 1.57 -23.89
CA GLY A 48 15.86 1.44 -23.70
C GLY A 48 15.52 1.17 -22.24
N TYR A 49 16.17 0.18 -21.63
CA TYR A 49 15.99 -0.12 -20.22
C TYR A 49 16.48 0.99 -19.26
N GLU A 50 17.59 1.65 -19.55
CA GLU A 50 18.06 2.77 -18.72
C GLU A 50 17.05 3.91 -18.66
N TYR A 51 16.52 4.33 -19.81
CA TYR A 51 15.49 5.36 -19.88
C TYR A 51 14.19 4.92 -19.20
N PHE A 52 13.80 3.66 -19.39
CA PHE A 52 12.65 3.09 -18.69
C PHE A 52 12.81 3.16 -17.17
N PHE A 53 13.95 2.73 -16.62
CA PHE A 53 14.19 2.78 -15.18
C PHE A 53 14.25 4.20 -14.63
N LYS A 54 14.80 5.16 -15.38
CA LYS A 54 14.75 6.58 -15.01
C LYS A 54 13.32 7.12 -14.95
N SER A 55 12.44 6.66 -15.82
CA SER A 55 11.02 7.06 -15.78
C SER A 55 10.30 6.57 -14.51
N LEU A 56 10.75 5.47 -13.92
CA LEU A 56 10.16 4.88 -12.70
C LEU A 56 10.84 5.34 -11.40
N GLU A 57 11.83 6.22 -11.48
CA GLU A 57 12.50 6.75 -10.32
C GLU A 57 11.62 7.78 -9.61
N ASN A 58 11.50 7.62 -8.30
CA ASN A 58 10.66 8.46 -7.46
C ASN A 58 11.52 9.44 -6.65
N TYR A 59 10.98 10.61 -6.37
CA TYR A 59 11.68 11.71 -5.72
C TYR A 59 10.95 12.14 -4.46
N SER A 60 11.71 12.56 -3.45
CA SER A 60 11.18 13.25 -2.28
C SER A 60 11.93 14.56 -2.12
N ASN A 61 11.21 15.69 -2.13
CA ASN A 61 11.82 17.02 -2.01
C ASN A 61 12.91 17.28 -3.06
N GLY A 62 12.67 16.86 -4.31
CA GLY A 62 13.62 17.01 -5.41
C GLY A 62 14.88 16.13 -5.31
N THR A 63 14.94 15.23 -4.33
CA THR A 63 16.04 14.26 -4.19
C THR A 63 15.54 12.87 -4.57
N SER A 64 16.31 12.15 -5.38
CA SER A 64 16.00 10.76 -5.74
C SER A 64 15.91 9.88 -4.48
N ASN A 65 14.84 9.09 -4.41
CA ASN A 65 14.66 8.09 -3.36
C ASN A 65 15.52 6.85 -3.58
N LYS A 66 16.19 6.73 -4.73
CA LYS A 66 16.98 5.57 -5.15
C LYS A 66 16.19 4.27 -4.96
N ASN A 67 14.92 4.28 -5.39
CA ASN A 67 14.05 3.10 -5.40
C ASN A 67 14.45 2.13 -6.52
N ILE A 68 15.20 2.61 -7.52
CA ILE A 68 15.85 1.81 -8.54
C ILE A 68 17.34 2.16 -8.54
N ILE A 69 18.20 1.14 -8.59
CA ILE A 69 19.65 1.29 -8.73
C ILE A 69 20.05 0.55 -10.00
N THR A 70 20.83 1.18 -10.86
CA THR A 70 21.34 0.57 -12.09
C THR A 70 22.86 0.67 -12.13
N THR A 71 23.52 -0.38 -12.64
CA THR A 71 24.97 -0.44 -12.84
C THR A 71 25.24 -0.97 -14.24
N HIS A 72 25.90 -0.15 -15.06
CA HIS A 72 26.23 -0.50 -16.43
C HIS A 72 27.61 -1.15 -16.50
N GLU A 73 27.68 -2.33 -17.11
CA GLU A 73 28.91 -3.03 -17.51
C GLU A 73 28.96 -3.12 -19.04
N ALA A 74 30.09 -3.56 -19.62
CA ALA A 74 30.32 -3.42 -21.07
C ALA A 74 29.21 -4.03 -21.96
N ASP A 75 28.61 -5.16 -21.56
CA ASP A 75 27.63 -5.92 -22.34
C ASP A 75 26.29 -6.14 -21.61
N ARG A 76 26.15 -5.59 -20.39
CA ARG A 76 25.01 -5.85 -19.52
C ARG A 76 24.66 -4.67 -18.64
N LEU A 77 23.39 -4.60 -18.25
CA LEU A 77 22.87 -3.67 -17.27
C LEU A 77 22.35 -4.46 -16.07
N ASN A 78 22.97 -4.26 -14.92
CA ASN A 78 22.48 -4.80 -13.65
C ASN A 78 21.54 -3.79 -13.00
N PHE A 79 20.49 -4.27 -12.35
CA PHE A 79 19.55 -3.40 -11.67
C PHE A 79 19.04 -4.01 -10.36
N GLU A 80 18.62 -3.13 -9.46
CA GLU A 80 17.90 -3.44 -8.24
C GLU A 80 16.65 -2.55 -8.17
N ILE A 81 15.48 -3.14 -7.92
CA ILE A 81 14.23 -2.44 -7.65
C ILE A 81 13.81 -2.72 -6.21
N PHE A 82 13.48 -1.67 -5.48
CA PHE A 82 12.94 -1.78 -4.13
C PHE A 82 11.43 -1.59 -4.12
N GLN A 83 10.73 -2.55 -3.53
CA GLN A 83 9.28 -2.54 -3.33
C GLN A 83 8.98 -3.06 -1.92
N GLY A 84 8.86 -2.16 -0.95
CA GLY A 84 8.59 -2.55 0.43
C GLY A 84 9.67 -3.49 0.97
N SER A 85 9.24 -4.66 1.42
CA SER A 85 10.10 -5.75 1.91
C SER A 85 10.86 -6.49 0.81
N ALA A 86 10.49 -6.31 -0.46
CA ALA A 86 11.14 -6.96 -1.59
C ALA A 86 12.27 -6.11 -2.19
N LYS A 87 13.36 -6.80 -2.48
CA LYS A 87 14.45 -6.37 -3.36
C LYS A 87 14.40 -7.28 -4.59
N ILE A 88 14.28 -6.69 -5.77
CA ILE A 88 14.25 -7.39 -7.04
C ILE A 88 15.57 -7.10 -7.72
N SER A 89 16.39 -8.13 -7.87
CA SER A 89 17.70 -8.03 -8.51
C SER A 89 17.62 -8.62 -9.90
N GLY A 90 18.27 -7.99 -10.88
CA GLY A 90 18.21 -8.47 -12.24
C GLY A 90 19.36 -8.03 -13.12
N THR A 91 19.43 -8.66 -14.28
CA THR A 91 20.43 -8.42 -15.31
C THR A 91 19.75 -8.39 -16.66
N ILE A 92 20.14 -7.42 -17.47
CA ILE A 92 19.66 -7.22 -18.83
C ILE A 92 20.85 -7.35 -19.77
N THR A 93 20.67 -8.14 -20.82
CA THR A 93 21.57 -8.20 -21.98
C THR A 93 20.82 -7.74 -23.23
N LYS A 94 21.47 -7.77 -24.39
CA LYS A 94 20.79 -7.49 -25.66
C LYS A 94 19.70 -8.51 -25.97
N GLU A 95 19.86 -9.73 -25.47
CA GLU A 95 19.00 -10.87 -25.76
C GLU A 95 17.89 -11.03 -24.72
N ASN A 96 18.17 -10.83 -23.43
CA ASN A 96 17.22 -11.18 -22.38
C ASN A 96 17.17 -10.19 -21.21
N LEU A 97 16.04 -10.13 -20.53
CA LEU A 97 15.84 -9.57 -19.20
C LEU A 97 15.64 -10.73 -18.21
N TYR A 98 16.47 -10.77 -17.17
CA TYR A 98 16.31 -11.64 -16.01
C TYR A 98 16.06 -10.80 -14.77
N ALA A 99 15.09 -11.18 -13.94
CA ALA A 99 14.87 -10.61 -12.63
C ALA A 99 14.48 -11.68 -11.61
N GLU A 100 14.91 -11.54 -10.37
CA GLU A 100 14.53 -12.42 -9.28
C GLU A 100 14.33 -11.66 -7.96
N ALA A 101 13.51 -12.23 -7.09
CA ALA A 101 13.36 -11.80 -5.70
C ALA A 101 13.48 -13.03 -4.80
N ILE A 102 14.38 -12.98 -3.81
CA ILE A 102 14.56 -14.05 -2.85
C ILE A 102 13.49 -13.96 -1.77
N LEU A 103 12.79 -15.07 -1.50
CA LEU A 103 11.79 -15.15 -0.43
C LEU A 103 12.42 -15.64 0.88
N THR A 104 12.95 -16.86 0.86
CA THR A 104 13.50 -17.54 2.04
C THR A 104 14.48 -18.64 1.63
N LYS A 105 15.26 -19.14 2.59
CA LYS A 105 16.07 -20.35 2.42
C LYS A 105 15.20 -21.59 2.26
N LYS A 106 15.60 -22.45 1.32
CA LYS A 106 14.94 -23.74 1.04
C LYS A 106 14.93 -24.67 2.26
N SER A 107 15.99 -24.60 3.08
CA SER A 107 16.12 -25.36 4.33
C SER A 107 15.14 -24.91 5.41
N SER A 108 14.72 -23.65 5.41
CA SER A 108 13.75 -23.09 6.35
C SER A 108 12.29 -23.34 5.93
N ALA A 109 12.05 -23.62 4.65
CA ALA A 109 10.69 -23.75 4.12
C ALA A 109 10.00 -25.07 4.53
N ASN A 110 8.91 -24.95 5.27
CA ASN A 110 8.06 -26.08 5.66
C ASN A 110 7.09 -26.50 4.51
N VAL A 111 6.35 -27.59 4.72
CA VAL A 111 5.41 -28.13 3.72
C VAL A 111 4.27 -27.16 3.41
N ALA A 112 3.77 -26.42 4.40
CA ALA A 112 2.67 -25.49 4.23
C ALA A 112 3.08 -24.31 3.34
N LEU A 113 4.25 -23.71 3.57
CA LEU A 113 4.79 -22.65 2.72
C LEU A 113 5.02 -23.16 1.29
N LYS A 114 5.58 -24.36 1.12
CA LYS A 114 5.79 -24.95 -0.22
C LYS A 114 4.48 -25.12 -0.99
N ARG A 115 3.40 -25.56 -0.33
CA ARG A 115 2.08 -25.67 -0.95
C ARG A 115 1.51 -24.32 -1.36
N LEU A 116 1.56 -23.34 -0.46
CA LEU A 116 1.13 -21.97 -0.74
C LEU A 116 1.83 -21.41 -1.98
N ILE A 117 3.15 -21.54 -2.05
CA ILE A 117 3.95 -21.03 -3.17
C ILE A 117 3.57 -21.71 -4.50
N LEU A 118 3.30 -23.02 -4.47
CA LEU A 118 2.82 -23.75 -5.65
C LEU A 118 1.43 -23.29 -6.09
N GLU A 119 0.53 -22.99 -5.14
CA GLU A 119 -0.78 -22.43 -5.44
C GLU A 119 -0.67 -21.02 -6.05
N ARG A 120 0.24 -20.19 -5.52
CA ARG A 120 0.52 -18.86 -6.08
C ARG A 120 1.00 -18.89 -7.52
N ASN A 121 1.76 -19.91 -7.93
CA ASN A 121 2.19 -20.04 -9.33
C ASN A 121 1.03 -20.10 -10.33
N TYR A 122 -0.16 -20.55 -9.92
CA TYR A 122 -1.34 -20.56 -10.80
C TYR A 122 -2.02 -19.18 -10.90
N GLN A 123 -1.60 -18.21 -10.10
CA GLN A 123 -2.16 -16.85 -10.06
C GLN A 123 -1.27 -15.83 -10.78
N LEU A 124 -0.02 -16.19 -11.11
CA LEU A 124 0.96 -15.31 -11.74
C LEU A 124 0.91 -15.45 -13.27
N THR A 125 1.14 -14.34 -13.98
CA THR A 125 1.09 -14.30 -15.45
C THR A 125 2.48 -14.36 -16.07
N TYR A 126 3.44 -13.63 -15.50
CA TYR A 126 4.78 -13.43 -16.06
C TYR A 126 5.88 -14.04 -15.20
N ALA A 127 5.72 -13.99 -13.88
CA ALA A 127 6.67 -14.51 -12.92
C ALA A 127 6.26 -15.90 -12.43
N TYR A 128 7.23 -16.66 -11.91
CA TYR A 128 6.96 -17.94 -11.27
C TYR A 128 7.97 -18.22 -10.17
N TYR A 129 7.50 -18.88 -9.12
CA TYR A 129 8.34 -19.40 -8.07
C TYR A 129 9.18 -20.57 -8.56
N PHE A 130 10.45 -20.54 -8.19
CA PHE A 130 11.39 -21.63 -8.37
C PHE A 130 12.26 -21.77 -7.12
N SER A 131 12.92 -22.92 -6.99
CA SER A 131 13.96 -23.10 -5.97
C SER A 131 15.26 -23.49 -6.64
N ASP A 132 16.35 -22.86 -6.25
CA ASP A 132 17.69 -23.34 -6.58
C ASP A 132 18.20 -24.29 -5.46
N ASP A 133 19.52 -24.38 -5.32
CA ASP A 133 20.15 -25.21 -4.30
C ASP A 133 19.96 -24.65 -2.88
N GLU A 134 19.82 -23.33 -2.73
CA GLU A 134 19.86 -22.65 -1.43
C GLU A 134 18.54 -21.93 -1.10
N TYR A 135 17.89 -21.31 -2.07
CA TYR A 135 16.78 -20.38 -1.87
C TYR A 135 15.51 -20.77 -2.64
N ILE A 136 14.38 -20.28 -2.13
CA ILE A 136 13.13 -20.17 -2.87
C ILE A 136 12.98 -18.73 -3.34
N LYS A 137 12.72 -18.56 -4.64
CA LYS A 137 12.77 -17.27 -5.33
C LYS A 137 11.57 -17.11 -6.26
N LEU A 138 11.12 -15.89 -6.44
CA LEU A 138 10.22 -15.50 -7.51
C LEU A 138 11.07 -15.01 -8.69
N LYS A 139 10.84 -15.54 -9.90
CA LYS A 139 11.66 -15.27 -11.08
C LYS A 139 10.84 -14.73 -12.23
N LEU A 140 11.45 -13.84 -12.99
CA LEU A 140 11.01 -13.35 -14.28
C LEU A 140 12.13 -13.55 -15.31
N PHE A 141 11.78 -14.05 -16.50
CA PHE A 141 12.69 -14.15 -17.62
C PHE A 141 11.96 -13.81 -18.92
N LEU A 142 12.47 -12.82 -19.66
CA LEU A 142 11.90 -12.35 -20.91
C LEU A 142 12.99 -12.21 -21.97
N ASP A 143 12.61 -12.47 -23.22
CA ASP A 143 13.45 -12.22 -24.39
C ASP A 143 13.21 -10.80 -24.94
N ASN A 144 14.27 -10.15 -25.42
CA ASN A 144 14.29 -8.75 -25.82
C ASN A 144 13.99 -8.52 -27.31
N ILE A 145 13.64 -9.55 -28.09
CA ILE A 145 13.44 -9.45 -29.55
C ILE A 145 12.35 -8.43 -29.92
N THR A 146 11.27 -8.33 -29.14
CA THR A 146 10.13 -7.42 -29.43
C THR A 146 9.79 -6.50 -28.27
N MET A 147 10.78 -6.20 -27.43
CA MET A 147 10.56 -5.48 -26.18
C MET A 147 10.22 -4.01 -26.40
N ASN A 148 9.38 -3.47 -25.53
CA ASN A 148 9.08 -2.04 -25.42
C ASN A 148 8.75 -1.72 -23.94
N PRO A 149 8.69 -0.44 -23.55
CA PRO A 149 8.52 -0.05 -22.15
C PRO A 149 7.25 -0.62 -21.50
N GLN A 150 6.14 -0.67 -22.22
CA GLN A 150 4.88 -1.26 -21.72
C GLN A 150 5.01 -2.77 -21.47
N LYS A 151 5.67 -3.50 -22.37
CA LYS A 151 5.92 -4.95 -22.23
C LYS A 151 6.88 -5.27 -21.08
N VAL A 152 7.73 -4.32 -20.68
CA VAL A 152 8.60 -4.43 -19.51
C VAL A 152 7.85 -4.10 -18.21
N PHE A 153 6.96 -3.10 -18.26
CA PHE A 153 6.30 -2.56 -17.08
C PHE A 153 5.46 -3.61 -16.33
N PHE A 154 4.53 -4.30 -17.00
CA PHE A 154 3.62 -5.23 -16.31
C PHE A 154 4.35 -6.43 -15.68
N PRO A 155 5.30 -7.09 -16.34
CA PRO A 155 6.07 -8.17 -15.73
C PRO A 155 6.90 -7.74 -14.52
N LEU A 156 7.59 -6.59 -14.61
CA LEU A 156 8.37 -6.07 -13.47
C LEU A 156 7.48 -5.61 -12.32
N ARG A 157 6.32 -5.03 -12.62
CA ARG A 157 5.30 -4.70 -11.62
C ARG A 157 4.78 -5.96 -10.93
N GLU A 158 4.49 -7.02 -11.69
CA GLU A 158 3.99 -8.28 -11.14
C GLU A 158 4.99 -8.91 -10.16
N ILE A 159 6.26 -9.10 -10.56
CA ILE A 159 7.28 -9.67 -9.66
C ILE A 159 7.48 -8.79 -8.42
N ALA A 160 7.51 -7.47 -8.56
CA ALA A 160 7.77 -6.57 -7.45
C ALA A 160 6.64 -6.57 -6.41
N LEU A 161 5.38 -6.43 -6.86
CA LEU A 161 4.23 -6.40 -5.96
C LEU A 161 3.98 -7.76 -5.30
N ASN A 162 4.14 -8.86 -6.04
CA ASN A 162 3.93 -10.20 -5.49
C ASN A 162 5.06 -10.58 -4.52
N ALA A 163 6.31 -10.25 -4.82
CA ALA A 163 7.42 -10.51 -3.91
C ALA A 163 7.23 -9.76 -2.56
N ASP A 164 6.81 -8.49 -2.60
CA ASP A 164 6.54 -7.72 -1.38
C ASP A 164 5.38 -8.34 -0.58
N PHE A 165 4.26 -8.60 -1.26
CA PHE A 165 3.09 -9.23 -0.64
C PHE A 165 3.44 -10.57 0.02
N ASP A 166 4.19 -11.42 -0.68
CA ASP A 166 4.52 -12.76 -0.20
C ASP A 166 5.53 -12.77 0.93
N LYS A 167 6.50 -11.85 0.93
CA LYS A 167 7.38 -11.66 2.08
C LYS A 167 6.58 -11.20 3.29
N GLU A 168 5.67 -10.23 3.12
CA GLU A 168 4.85 -9.75 4.22
C GLU A 168 3.92 -10.84 4.76
N TYR A 169 3.26 -11.58 3.87
CA TYR A 169 2.42 -12.71 4.22
C TYR A 169 3.21 -13.81 4.92
N THR A 170 4.39 -14.16 4.41
CA THR A 170 5.24 -15.19 5.00
C THR A 170 5.64 -14.82 6.42
N LYS A 171 6.03 -13.56 6.64
CA LYS A 171 6.38 -13.06 7.97
C LYS A 171 5.18 -13.02 8.93
N SER A 172 3.95 -12.85 8.42
CA SER A 172 2.72 -12.89 9.23
C SER A 172 2.33 -14.30 9.64
N GLU A 173 2.29 -15.24 8.68
CA GLU A 173 1.69 -16.56 8.88
C GLU A 173 2.70 -17.64 9.26
N PHE A 174 3.98 -17.44 8.93
CA PHE A 174 5.07 -18.39 9.21
C PHE A 174 6.17 -17.70 10.02
N LEU A 175 5.88 -17.40 11.29
CA LEU A 175 6.76 -16.65 12.18
C LEU A 175 8.19 -17.20 12.29
N ASP A 176 8.33 -18.54 12.19
CA ASP A 176 9.61 -19.25 12.28
C ASP A 176 10.42 -19.23 10.97
N ILE A 177 9.84 -18.75 9.87
CA ILE A 177 10.49 -18.70 8.56
C ILE A 177 11.12 -17.31 8.37
N PRO A 178 12.46 -17.22 8.35
CA PRO A 178 13.13 -15.97 8.05
C PRO A 178 12.89 -15.58 6.58
N ILE A 179 12.62 -14.30 6.35
CA ILE A 179 12.63 -13.71 5.01
C ILE A 179 14.03 -13.17 4.72
N GLU A 180 14.49 -13.33 3.49
CA GLU A 180 15.83 -12.93 3.04
C GLU A 180 15.78 -11.56 2.34
N ASP A 181 16.94 -10.94 2.09
CA ASP A 181 17.07 -9.67 1.36
C ASP A 181 16.17 -8.55 1.93
N THR A 182 16.37 -8.22 3.21
CA THR A 182 15.62 -7.17 3.93
C THR A 182 16.51 -6.11 4.56
N GLU A 183 17.80 -6.11 4.25
CA GLU A 183 18.80 -5.19 4.81
C GLU A 183 18.57 -3.72 4.39
N HIS A 184 17.81 -3.50 3.32
CA HIS A 184 17.41 -2.16 2.87
C HIS A 184 16.28 -1.55 3.72
N LEU A 185 15.63 -2.34 4.56
CA LEU A 185 14.58 -1.87 5.45
C LEU A 185 15.20 -1.06 6.59
N SER A 186 14.55 0.06 6.93
CA SER A 186 14.97 0.89 8.05
C SER A 186 13.96 0.83 9.18
N ALA A 187 14.46 0.74 10.41
CA ALA A 187 13.61 0.81 11.59
C ALA A 187 12.92 2.17 11.67
N MET A 188 11.65 2.17 12.09
CA MET A 188 10.93 3.39 12.40
C MET A 188 11.40 3.92 13.77
N ASN A 189 11.34 5.24 13.95
CA ASN A 189 11.70 5.84 15.22
C ASN A 189 10.75 5.35 16.33
N GLU A 190 11.30 4.90 17.46
CA GLU A 190 10.55 4.40 18.60
C GLU A 190 9.56 5.44 19.17
N SER A 191 9.92 6.73 19.17
CA SER A 191 9.00 7.79 19.61
C SER A 191 7.79 7.93 18.68
N GLU A 192 8.00 7.76 17.37
CA GLU A 192 6.91 7.76 16.39
C GLU A 192 6.04 6.50 16.54
N LEU A 193 6.66 5.34 16.79
CA LEU A 193 5.93 4.10 17.05
C LEU A 193 5.07 4.20 18.30
N GLN A 194 5.60 4.76 19.39
CA GLN A 194 4.85 4.95 20.63
C GLN A 194 3.66 5.90 20.40
N LEU A 195 3.85 6.97 19.62
CA LEU A 195 2.77 7.87 19.21
C LEU A 195 1.69 7.10 18.46
N LYS A 196 2.07 6.34 17.42
CA LYS A 196 1.12 5.55 16.61
C LYS A 196 0.35 4.53 17.45
N TYR A 197 1.04 3.86 18.38
CA TYR A 197 0.44 2.93 19.34
C TYR A 197 -0.62 3.62 20.22
N ASN A 198 -0.29 4.78 20.79
CA ASN A 198 -1.22 5.54 21.62
C ASN A 198 -2.48 5.96 20.83
N PHE A 199 -2.31 6.39 19.58
CA PHE A 199 -3.43 6.75 18.71
C PHE A 199 -4.29 5.54 18.30
N LEU A 200 -3.68 4.38 18.05
CA LEU A 200 -4.41 3.13 17.80
C LEU A 200 -5.38 2.83 18.95
N HIS A 201 -4.89 2.77 20.19
CA HIS A 201 -5.75 2.48 21.35
C HIS A 201 -6.80 3.56 21.58
N ARG A 202 -6.44 4.83 21.40
CA ARG A 202 -7.37 5.95 21.51
C ARG A 202 -8.52 5.79 20.51
N TRP A 203 -8.24 5.57 19.23
CA TRP A 203 -9.28 5.43 18.19
C TRP A 203 -10.14 4.18 18.38
N ILE A 204 -9.55 3.07 18.85
CA ILE A 204 -10.32 1.86 19.19
C ILE A 204 -11.30 2.16 20.33
N ASN A 205 -10.84 2.83 21.40
CA ASN A 205 -11.68 3.17 22.55
C ASN A 205 -12.79 4.17 22.17
N GLU A 206 -12.47 5.21 21.40
CA GLU A 206 -13.44 6.17 20.88
C GLU A 206 -14.51 5.48 20.01
N SER A 207 -14.08 4.58 19.11
CA SER A 207 -15.00 3.85 18.23
C SER A 207 -15.90 2.90 19.01
N THR A 208 -15.35 2.21 20.02
CA THR A 208 -16.11 1.31 20.90
C THR A 208 -17.15 2.08 21.70
N ALA A 209 -16.75 3.21 22.30
CA ALA A 209 -17.67 4.08 23.02
C ALA A 209 -18.77 4.61 22.11
N LYS A 210 -18.44 5.03 20.88
CA LYS A 210 -19.42 5.50 19.90
C LYS A 210 -20.44 4.40 19.55
N ILE A 211 -19.98 3.17 19.35
CA ILE A 211 -20.86 2.02 19.08
C ILE A 211 -21.84 1.79 20.24
N SER A 212 -21.39 1.92 21.50
CA SER A 212 -22.26 1.78 22.67
C SER A 212 -23.36 2.84 22.77
N THR A 213 -23.23 3.98 22.09
CA THR A 213 -24.26 5.04 22.04
C THR A 213 -25.27 4.86 20.90
N LEU A 214 -25.10 3.84 20.05
CA LEU A 214 -26.02 3.60 18.95
C LEU A 214 -27.39 3.12 19.47
N PRO A 215 -28.50 3.54 18.83
CA PRO A 215 -29.82 3.06 19.21
C PRO A 215 -29.94 1.55 19.01
N SER A 216 -30.82 0.88 19.75
CA SER A 216 -30.93 -0.58 19.72
C SER A 216 -31.57 -1.11 18.42
N ASN A 217 -32.31 -0.28 17.69
CA ASN A 217 -32.89 -0.60 16.39
C ASN A 217 -31.94 -0.22 15.24
N ASP A 218 -31.82 -1.10 14.25
CA ASP A 218 -31.11 -0.88 12.97
C ASP A 218 -29.65 -0.38 13.10
N ASN A 219 -28.94 -0.81 14.14
CA ASN A 219 -27.56 -0.36 14.36
C ASN A 219 -26.49 -1.16 13.61
N ALA A 220 -26.83 -2.32 13.02
CA ALA A 220 -25.85 -3.17 12.36
C ALA A 220 -25.11 -2.41 11.24
N ALA A 221 -25.84 -1.76 10.33
CA ALA A 221 -25.22 -0.96 9.26
C ALA A 221 -24.44 0.25 9.80
N MET A 222 -24.91 0.89 10.88
CA MET A 222 -24.20 2.00 11.52
C MET A 222 -22.87 1.54 12.12
N GLN A 223 -22.86 0.37 12.76
CA GLN A 223 -21.64 -0.22 13.31
C GLN A 223 -20.64 -0.56 12.20
N SER A 224 -21.10 -1.09 11.07
CA SER A 224 -20.24 -1.41 9.93
C SER A 224 -19.46 -0.19 9.46
N PHE A 225 -20.12 0.97 9.33
CA PHE A 225 -19.43 2.21 8.97
C PHE A 225 -18.36 2.60 9.99
N ILE A 226 -18.62 2.45 11.29
CA ILE A 226 -17.64 2.78 12.34
C ILE A 226 -16.45 1.82 12.29
N LEU A 227 -16.71 0.51 12.21
CA LEU A 227 -15.68 -0.53 12.24
C LEU A 227 -14.79 -0.48 10.99
N LEU A 228 -15.38 -0.36 9.81
CA LEU A 228 -14.63 -0.23 8.55
C LEU A 228 -13.86 1.08 8.49
N TYR A 229 -14.46 2.20 8.91
CA TYR A 229 -13.77 3.49 9.02
C TYR A 229 -12.52 3.37 9.90
N LEU A 230 -12.64 2.72 11.07
CA LEU A 230 -11.51 2.52 11.97
C LEU A 230 -10.39 1.72 11.30
N ILE A 231 -10.71 0.63 10.61
CA ILE A 231 -9.70 -0.19 9.91
C ILE A 231 -9.02 0.62 8.80
N PHE A 232 -9.77 1.35 7.97
CA PHE A 232 -9.17 2.17 6.92
C PHE A 232 -8.34 3.33 7.49
N LYS A 233 -8.74 3.89 8.62
CA LYS A 233 -7.98 4.92 9.32
C LYS A 233 -6.65 4.38 9.83
N ILE A 234 -6.67 3.20 10.45
CA ILE A 234 -5.46 2.50 10.92
C ILE A 234 -4.53 2.23 9.73
N ASP A 235 -5.07 1.69 8.63
CA ASP A 235 -4.26 1.40 7.44
C ASP A 235 -3.64 2.66 6.84
N TYR A 236 -4.44 3.71 6.68
CA TYR A 236 -4.01 4.93 6.00
C TYR A 236 -3.05 5.78 6.84
N LEU A 237 -3.32 5.98 8.13
CA LEU A 237 -2.55 6.88 8.99
C LEU A 237 -1.35 6.20 9.65
N LEU A 238 -1.49 4.93 10.06
CA LEU A 238 -0.38 4.22 10.72
C LEU A 238 0.51 3.51 9.71
N VAL A 239 -0.07 3.04 8.60
CA VAL A 239 0.61 2.26 7.54
C VAL A 239 1.31 1.02 8.10
N PRO A 240 0.59 0.14 8.85
CA PRO A 240 1.16 -1.07 9.42
C PRO A 240 1.70 -2.02 8.35
N LYS A 241 2.58 -2.94 8.68
CA LYS A 241 3.13 -3.96 7.77
C LYS A 241 2.87 -5.33 8.37
N TYR A 242 3.20 -6.39 7.64
CA TYR A 242 3.12 -7.77 8.16
C TYR A 242 1.73 -8.10 8.74
N GLY A 243 1.68 -8.61 9.97
CA GLY A 243 0.49 -9.20 10.57
C GLY A 243 -0.68 -8.24 10.72
N ILE A 244 -0.46 -6.99 11.13
CA ILE A 244 -1.57 -6.02 11.23
C ILE A 244 -2.16 -5.77 9.83
N PHE A 245 -1.33 -5.52 8.82
CA PHE A 245 -1.82 -5.26 7.46
C PHE A 245 -2.52 -6.48 6.86
N GLN A 246 -1.86 -7.65 6.87
CA GLN A 246 -2.39 -8.88 6.27
C GLN A 246 -3.72 -9.29 6.89
N LYS A 247 -3.83 -9.25 8.22
CA LYS A 247 -5.06 -9.59 8.93
C LYS A 247 -6.17 -8.54 8.71
N SER A 248 -5.83 -7.25 8.71
CA SER A 248 -6.79 -6.17 8.41
C SER A 248 -7.36 -6.32 7.00
N SER A 249 -6.48 -6.47 6.00
CA SER A 249 -6.89 -6.59 4.60
C SER A 249 -7.76 -7.81 4.36
N LYS A 250 -7.39 -8.96 4.94
CA LYS A 250 -8.20 -10.18 4.89
C LYS A 250 -9.59 -9.97 5.50
N LYS A 251 -9.69 -9.30 6.65
CA LYS A 251 -10.98 -9.02 7.29
C LYS A 251 -11.86 -8.08 6.48
N VAL A 252 -11.27 -7.07 5.83
CA VAL A 252 -11.99 -6.20 4.88
C VAL A 252 -12.49 -7.01 3.69
N GLN A 253 -11.66 -7.87 3.10
CA GLN A 253 -12.05 -8.72 1.98
C GLN A 253 -13.19 -9.67 2.36
N GLU A 254 -13.08 -10.38 3.49
CA GLU A 254 -14.13 -11.26 4.01
C GLU A 254 -15.46 -10.51 4.21
N TYR A 255 -15.40 -9.28 4.75
CA TYR A 255 -16.58 -8.45 4.95
C TYR A 255 -17.34 -8.18 3.64
N PHE A 256 -16.64 -7.89 2.54
CA PHE A 256 -17.29 -7.55 1.26
C PHE A 256 -17.63 -8.77 0.40
N SER A 257 -16.87 -9.87 0.50
CA SER A 257 -17.03 -11.05 -0.37
C SER A 257 -18.04 -12.09 0.15
N ASP A 258 -18.30 -12.16 1.45
CA ASP A 258 -19.22 -13.16 2.00
C ASP A 258 -20.68 -12.71 1.86
N GLU A 259 -21.35 -13.12 0.78
CA GLU A 259 -22.76 -12.78 0.53
C GLU A 259 -23.74 -13.51 1.47
N ASN A 260 -23.30 -14.61 2.11
CA ASN A 260 -24.16 -15.44 2.96
C ASN A 260 -24.18 -14.97 4.41
N ALA A 261 -23.13 -14.29 4.87
CA ALA A 261 -23.06 -13.76 6.22
C ALA A 261 -23.94 -12.52 6.43
N THR A 262 -24.65 -12.49 7.56
CA THR A 262 -25.41 -11.30 7.97
C THR A 262 -24.47 -10.15 8.34
N VAL A 263 -24.99 -8.91 8.29
CA VAL A 263 -24.21 -7.71 8.66
C VAL A 263 -23.72 -7.79 10.11
N GLU A 264 -24.52 -8.36 11.01
CA GLU A 264 -24.16 -8.58 12.41
C GLU A 264 -23.00 -9.55 12.56
N ALA A 265 -23.02 -10.68 11.84
CA ALA A 265 -21.93 -11.65 11.87
C ALA A 265 -20.62 -11.05 11.34
N LYS A 266 -20.71 -10.30 10.23
CA LYS A 266 -19.56 -9.57 9.67
C LYS A 266 -18.99 -8.54 10.65
N ASN A 267 -19.86 -7.78 11.33
CA ASN A 267 -19.44 -6.81 12.33
C ASN A 267 -18.78 -7.48 13.54
N GLU A 268 -19.25 -8.66 13.95
CA GLU A 268 -18.64 -9.41 15.05
C GLU A 268 -17.23 -9.86 14.70
N GLU A 269 -17.00 -10.37 13.49
CA GLU A 269 -15.65 -10.71 13.00
C GLU A 269 -14.69 -9.51 13.04
N LEU A 270 -15.16 -8.32 12.62
CA LEU A 270 -14.37 -7.09 12.72
C LEU A 270 -14.09 -6.69 14.17
N ARG A 271 -15.08 -6.81 15.07
CA ARG A 271 -14.92 -6.52 16.50
C ARG A 271 -13.91 -7.45 17.17
N VAL A 272 -13.98 -8.74 16.89
CA VAL A 272 -13.00 -9.72 17.40
C VAL A 272 -11.59 -9.33 16.97
N TYR A 273 -11.40 -8.93 15.71
CA TYR A 273 -10.10 -8.48 15.24
C TYR A 273 -9.65 -7.16 15.89
N ILE A 274 -10.54 -6.17 16.01
CA ILE A 274 -10.23 -4.89 16.66
C ILE A 274 -9.88 -5.08 18.14
N ASN A 275 -10.53 -6.01 18.83
CA ASN A 275 -10.18 -6.35 20.22
C ASN A 275 -8.78 -6.97 20.31
N LYS A 276 -8.36 -7.80 19.35
CA LYS A 276 -6.97 -8.29 19.28
C LYS A 276 -5.98 -7.14 19.12
N LEU A 277 -6.28 -6.16 18.26
CA LEU A 277 -5.44 -4.95 18.13
C LEU A 277 -5.39 -4.14 19.44
N LYS A 278 -6.49 -4.12 20.21
CA LYS A 278 -6.56 -3.46 21.51
C LYS A 278 -5.74 -4.15 22.60
N GLU A 279 -5.61 -5.46 22.52
CA GLU A 279 -4.87 -6.27 23.51
C GLU A 279 -3.39 -6.42 23.15
N MET A 280 -3.01 -6.10 21.92
CA MET A 280 -1.62 -6.11 21.44
C MET A 280 -0.73 -5.19 22.28
N ASP A 281 0.38 -5.74 22.77
CA ASP A 281 1.38 -4.94 23.49
C ASP A 281 2.27 -4.14 22.53
N PHE A 282 3.03 -3.20 23.09
CA PHE A 282 3.91 -2.33 22.28
C PHE A 282 5.04 -3.08 21.58
N GLU A 283 5.54 -4.17 22.18
CA GLU A 283 6.64 -4.97 21.65
C GLU A 283 6.20 -5.77 20.42
N GLU A 284 5.00 -6.34 20.43
CA GLU A 284 4.38 -6.94 19.25
C GLU A 284 4.03 -5.87 18.21
N PHE A 285 3.44 -4.75 18.64
CA PHE A 285 3.04 -3.67 17.73
C PHE A 285 4.20 -3.16 16.89
N LYS A 286 5.35 -2.84 17.50
CA LYS A 286 6.49 -2.27 16.77
C LYS A 286 7.08 -3.20 15.71
N THR A 287 6.91 -4.53 15.83
CA THR A 287 7.38 -5.47 14.81
C THR A 287 6.63 -5.36 13.49
N ASN A 288 5.46 -4.71 13.49
CA ASN A 288 4.62 -4.50 12.32
C ASN A 288 4.94 -3.19 11.59
N PHE A 289 6.12 -2.58 11.78
CA PHE A 289 6.45 -1.31 11.14
C PHE A 289 7.90 -1.27 10.67
N TYR A 290 8.08 -0.77 9.45
CA TYR A 290 9.39 -0.46 8.88
C TYR A 290 9.24 0.65 7.85
N ASN A 291 10.33 1.34 7.57
CA ASN A 291 10.45 2.30 6.48
C ASN A 291 11.12 1.64 5.29
N ALA A 292 10.53 1.81 4.11
CA ALA A 292 11.00 1.21 2.86
C ALA A 292 10.73 2.12 1.66
N LYS A 293 11.41 1.78 0.57
CA LYS A 293 11.22 2.39 -0.75
C LYS A 293 10.18 1.61 -1.54
N TYR A 294 9.42 2.32 -2.36
CA TYR A 294 8.37 1.76 -3.20
C TYR A 294 8.52 2.28 -4.63
N THR A 295 8.36 1.38 -5.59
CA THR A 295 8.50 1.68 -7.02
C THR A 295 7.16 1.62 -7.73
N PHE A 296 6.33 0.63 -7.41
CA PHE A 296 5.03 0.41 -8.04
C PHE A 296 3.88 0.65 -7.08
N ASN A 297 2.82 1.29 -7.57
CA ASN A 297 1.57 1.41 -6.83
C ASN A 297 0.82 0.07 -6.87
N PRO A 298 0.44 -0.49 -5.71
CA PRO A 298 -0.36 -1.72 -5.66
C PRO A 298 -1.75 -1.55 -6.27
N LEU A 299 -2.32 -0.35 -6.22
CA LEU A 299 -3.66 -0.07 -6.75
C LEU A 299 -3.60 0.29 -8.23
N GLU A 300 -4.54 -0.27 -9.00
CA GLU A 300 -4.74 0.12 -10.39
C GLU A 300 -5.51 1.43 -10.48
N LYS A 301 -5.25 2.20 -11.55
CA LYS A 301 -5.90 3.48 -11.77
C LYS A 301 -7.40 3.28 -11.92
N THR A 302 -8.17 3.85 -11.01
CA THR A 302 -9.62 3.81 -11.04
C THR A 302 -10.15 4.93 -11.93
N SER A 303 -11.21 4.66 -12.69
CA SER A 303 -11.82 5.67 -13.54
C SER A 303 -12.51 6.75 -12.72
N GLN A 304 -12.63 7.97 -13.27
CA GLN A 304 -13.35 9.04 -12.59
C GLN A 304 -14.84 8.71 -12.42
N GLU A 305 -15.43 8.03 -13.40
CA GLU A 305 -16.83 7.62 -13.37
C GLU A 305 -17.13 6.67 -12.20
N GLU A 306 -16.31 5.65 -11.97
CA GLU A 306 -16.46 4.72 -10.84
C GLU A 306 -16.41 5.45 -9.49
N ILE A 307 -15.50 6.42 -9.35
CA ILE A 307 -15.37 7.23 -8.13
C ILE A 307 -16.62 8.09 -7.93
N GLU A 308 -17.13 8.74 -8.99
CA GLU A 308 -18.33 9.57 -8.94
C GLU A 308 -19.58 8.77 -8.58
N VAL A 309 -19.73 7.56 -9.14
CA VAL A 309 -20.80 6.63 -8.79
C VAL A 309 -20.73 6.27 -7.31
N PHE A 310 -19.56 5.85 -6.81
CA PHE A 310 -19.39 5.50 -5.41
C PHE A 310 -19.72 6.66 -4.46
N ILE A 311 -19.26 7.87 -4.77
CA ILE A 311 -19.56 9.07 -3.97
C ILE A 311 -21.07 9.34 -3.99
N THR A 312 -21.70 9.28 -5.16
CA THR A 312 -23.14 9.56 -5.32
C THR A 312 -23.99 8.57 -4.52
N GLU A 313 -23.69 7.28 -4.61
CA GLU A 313 -24.36 6.24 -3.83
C GLU A 313 -24.16 6.41 -2.33
N SER A 314 -22.94 6.78 -1.91
CA SER A 314 -22.64 7.05 -0.51
C SER A 314 -23.39 8.28 0.02
N LEU A 315 -23.51 9.33 -0.77
CA LEU A 315 -24.31 10.51 -0.43
C LEU A 315 -25.81 10.18 -0.32
N ALA A 316 -26.33 9.27 -1.15
CA ALA A 316 -27.71 8.79 -1.02
C ALA A 316 -27.94 8.09 0.33
N LYS A 317 -26.99 7.25 0.78
CA LYS A 317 -27.04 6.63 2.11
C LYS A 317 -27.04 7.69 3.22
N ILE A 318 -26.21 8.72 3.12
CA ILE A 318 -26.18 9.83 4.10
C ILE A 318 -27.54 10.54 4.17
N ARG A 319 -28.18 10.82 3.02
CA ARG A 319 -29.52 11.43 2.97
C ARG A 319 -30.55 10.55 3.67
N TRP A 320 -30.47 9.24 3.49
CA TRP A 320 -31.34 8.29 4.19
C TRP A 320 -31.17 8.39 5.71
N TYR A 321 -29.94 8.36 6.24
CA TYR A 321 -29.69 8.48 7.69
C TYR A 321 -30.16 9.83 8.25
N LYS A 322 -29.99 10.92 7.49
CA LYS A 322 -30.49 12.24 7.85
C LYS A 322 -32.02 12.26 7.95
N ASN A 323 -32.71 11.72 6.95
CA ASN A 323 -34.18 11.69 6.91
C ASN A 323 -34.78 10.82 8.04
N ASN A 324 -34.07 9.77 8.45
CA ASN A 324 -34.45 8.87 9.54
C ASN A 324 -33.93 9.30 10.92
N ARG A 325 -33.42 10.55 11.05
CA ARG A 325 -32.96 11.17 12.31
C ARG A 325 -31.77 10.46 12.99
N TYR A 326 -31.01 9.65 12.26
CA TYR A 326 -29.78 9.02 12.74
C TYR A 326 -28.57 9.93 12.51
N ASN A 327 -28.62 11.17 13.02
CA ASN A 327 -27.61 12.18 12.71
C ASN A 327 -26.21 11.85 13.26
N GLN A 328 -26.13 11.02 14.30
CA GLN A 328 -24.88 10.71 15.00
C GLN A 328 -23.86 9.89 14.18
N VAL A 329 -24.32 9.11 13.20
CA VAL A 329 -23.45 8.29 12.33
C VAL A 329 -22.96 9.07 11.11
N ILE A 330 -23.66 10.14 10.71
CA ILE A 330 -23.39 10.90 9.48
C ILE A 330 -21.93 11.37 9.37
N PRO A 331 -21.29 11.97 10.41
CA PRO A 331 -19.88 12.35 10.32
C PRO A 331 -18.95 11.17 10.04
N THR A 332 -19.23 10.00 10.62
CA THR A 332 -18.45 8.77 10.35
C THR A 332 -18.60 8.33 8.90
N ILE A 333 -19.79 8.45 8.30
CA ILE A 333 -20.00 8.07 6.91
C ILE A 333 -19.20 8.98 5.97
N TYR A 334 -19.13 10.29 6.23
CA TYR A 334 -18.28 11.19 5.45
C TYR A 334 -16.80 10.81 5.54
N ASN A 335 -16.30 10.52 6.74
CA ASN A 335 -14.90 10.11 6.92
C ASN A 335 -14.62 8.74 6.28
N TYR A 336 -15.58 7.81 6.40
CA TYR A 336 -15.55 6.50 5.76
C TYR A 336 -15.40 6.62 4.24
N VAL A 337 -16.18 7.50 3.58
CA VAL A 337 -16.12 7.66 2.12
C VAL A 337 -14.72 8.07 1.67
N ALA A 338 -14.10 9.04 2.35
CA ALA A 338 -12.77 9.50 2.01
C ALA A 338 -11.71 8.40 2.15
N LEU A 339 -11.70 7.69 3.29
CA LEU A 339 -10.73 6.64 3.54
C LEU A 339 -10.98 5.37 2.74
N TYR A 340 -12.24 5.04 2.41
CA TYR A 340 -12.58 3.95 1.52
C TYR A 340 -12.00 4.20 0.12
N ILE A 341 -12.15 5.41 -0.40
CA ILE A 341 -11.60 5.81 -1.71
C ILE A 341 -10.06 5.72 -1.67
N LEU A 342 -9.44 6.26 -0.62
CA LEU A 342 -7.98 6.21 -0.45
C LEU A 342 -7.43 4.77 -0.29
N TYR A 343 -8.23 3.84 0.22
CA TYR A 343 -7.85 2.45 0.43
C TYR A 343 -8.03 1.59 -0.83
N ASN A 344 -9.15 1.76 -1.56
CA ASN A 344 -9.53 0.83 -2.64
C ASN A 344 -9.14 1.31 -4.04
N TYR A 345 -8.96 2.61 -4.26
CA TYR A 345 -8.85 3.17 -5.61
C TYR A 345 -7.46 3.74 -5.92
N GLY A 346 -6.96 3.49 -7.13
CA GLY A 346 -5.76 4.13 -7.64
C GLY A 346 -6.10 5.53 -8.15
N LEU A 347 -5.86 6.54 -7.31
CA LEU A 347 -6.28 7.92 -7.56
C LEU A 347 -5.25 8.72 -8.36
N HIS A 348 -5.76 9.69 -9.14
CA HIS A 348 -4.94 10.79 -9.64
C HIS A 348 -4.41 11.64 -8.47
N VAL A 349 -3.18 12.16 -8.59
CA VAL A 349 -2.47 12.87 -7.52
C VAL A 349 -3.27 14.02 -6.92
N VAL A 350 -3.99 14.79 -7.75
CA VAL A 350 -4.81 15.92 -7.30
C VAL A 350 -5.95 15.46 -6.38
N LEU A 351 -6.64 14.38 -6.74
CA LEU A 351 -7.74 13.85 -5.95
C LEU A 351 -7.23 13.21 -4.66
N LYS A 352 -6.10 12.49 -4.72
CA LYS A 352 -5.42 11.95 -3.54
C LYS A 352 -5.08 13.07 -2.55
N ASN A 353 -4.49 14.17 -3.03
CA ASN A 353 -4.13 15.32 -2.19
C ASN A 353 -5.37 15.98 -1.58
N LEU A 354 -6.45 16.15 -2.35
CA LEU A 354 -7.70 16.71 -1.85
C LEU A 354 -8.30 15.87 -0.71
N LEU A 355 -8.34 14.54 -0.89
CA LEU A 355 -8.82 13.63 0.16
C LEU A 355 -7.86 13.60 1.36
N HIS A 356 -6.55 13.70 1.13
CA HIS A 356 -5.57 13.81 2.20
C HIS A 356 -5.79 15.08 3.04
N THR A 357 -6.03 16.23 2.41
CA THR A 357 -6.40 17.46 3.12
C THR A 357 -7.64 17.28 3.98
N LEU A 358 -8.65 16.55 3.49
CA LEU A 358 -9.83 16.22 4.31
C LEU A 358 -9.45 15.36 5.53
N VAL A 359 -8.55 14.38 5.37
CA VAL A 359 -8.04 13.57 6.49
C VAL A 359 -7.26 14.42 7.50
N GLU A 360 -6.43 15.36 7.05
CA GLU A 360 -5.72 16.31 7.92
C GLU A 360 -6.68 17.15 8.77
N ILE A 361 -7.79 17.60 8.17
CA ILE A 361 -8.84 18.35 8.87
C ILE A 361 -9.58 17.48 9.88
N GLN A 362 -9.77 16.19 9.58
CA GLN A 362 -10.50 15.26 10.44
C GLN A 362 -9.67 14.75 11.62
N ASP A 363 -8.35 14.72 11.48
CA ASP A 363 -7.42 14.14 12.45
C ASP A 363 -6.31 15.10 12.93
N PRO A 364 -6.64 16.36 13.30
CA PRO A 364 -5.64 17.41 13.54
C PRO A 364 -4.66 17.07 14.67
N ASP A 365 -5.12 16.38 15.72
CA ASP A 365 -4.29 15.94 16.85
C ASP A 365 -3.17 14.99 16.42
N PHE A 366 -3.46 14.11 15.46
CA PHE A 366 -2.51 13.12 14.97
C PHE A 366 -1.41 13.81 14.16
N PHE A 367 -1.79 14.67 13.23
CA PHE A 367 -0.84 15.46 12.44
C PHE A 367 -0.03 16.41 13.32
N THR A 368 -0.65 17.08 14.27
CA THR A 368 0.06 17.97 15.21
C THR A 368 1.07 17.20 16.05
N SER A 369 0.70 16.01 16.55
CA SER A 369 1.61 15.13 17.30
C SER A 369 2.79 14.64 16.44
N LEU A 370 2.59 14.46 15.13
CA LEU A 370 3.64 14.14 14.16
C LEU A 370 4.49 15.36 13.74
N GLY A 371 4.22 16.55 14.28
CA GLY A 371 4.97 17.78 14.01
C GLY A 371 4.56 18.49 12.71
N TYR A 372 3.34 18.26 12.24
CA TYR A 372 2.72 19.04 11.17
C TYR A 372 2.06 20.31 11.72
N THR A 373 1.95 21.34 10.88
CA THR A 373 1.24 22.57 11.24
C THR A 373 -0.25 22.34 10.97
N PRO A 374 -1.13 22.56 11.96
CA PRO A 374 -2.56 22.36 11.75
C PRO A 374 -3.10 23.32 10.68
N LEU A 375 -3.97 22.82 9.81
CA LEU A 375 -4.62 23.63 8.78
C LEU A 375 -5.67 24.58 9.38
N TYR A 376 -6.28 24.19 10.50
CA TYR A 376 -7.29 24.94 11.23
C TYR A 376 -7.04 24.78 12.73
N ASN A 377 -7.33 25.83 13.51
CA ASN A 377 -7.27 25.82 14.97
C ASN A 377 -8.60 25.40 15.58
#